data_AF-A0A2Z4Y114-F1
#
_entry.id   AF-A0A2Z4Y114-F1
#
_cell.length_a   1.000
_cell.length_b   1.000
_cell.length_c   1.000
_cell.angle_alpha   90.00
_cell.angle_beta   90.00
_cell.angle_gamma   90.00
#
_symmetry.space_group_name_H-M   'P 1'
#
loop_
_entity.id
_entity.type
_entity.pdbx_description
1 polymer ?
#
loop_
_entity_poly.entity_id
_entity_poly.type
_entity_poly.pdbx_seq_one_letter_code
_entity_poly.pdbx_strand_id
1 'polypeptide(L)'
;MTIFSVNLNDNFKILDKKVYFNENDFLKLCKSTSLDIVKNELTNYKLENKLIKVNPNNFPLTTRRYSKEELCKYIESEYQLNGLNKEKPLYPEWLLFYIATQNFSFVYTSKAEFEKHISFFEIIAEIRHKNYIKSNRTRFINTFDNNDELLNSLENSFNLFIELLTKESNIEKLYNFLAFLWKFHDELKAKEKYKLMWNLEAYIVECIHLLKNKGIDIEYIYTHHKKLVYRERLERPSPLHEIQINLPLYIKENKCYFYYNPDNEPSILDKINNCLSDDVTIDKLLEVFTSNEKIQNLVFLRLEIDRFYNSNKFNEFVMKSLIKNFVLEIESLIIDKVPKNKDGLFDNIKQLKKGSHKFSAYHEKLKENVDWSEFSNRIKVIEKESDSIEKHLMIYYHFRNYFAHNHVNMHDLRSEDGKYLRAILESALITIYFVATFNTDKTFSTC
;
A
#
# COMPACT_ATOMS: atom_id res chain seq x y z
N MET A 1 6.26 -0.83 5.51
CA MET A 1 6.35 -0.50 6.96
C MET A 1 7.77 -0.08 7.24
N THR A 2 8.00 1.08 7.82
CA THR A 2 9.34 1.69 7.95
C THR A 2 9.88 1.45 9.37
N ILE A 3 11.11 1.86 9.72
CA ILE A 3 11.56 2.02 11.14
C ILE A 3 10.48 2.68 12.02
N PHE A 4 9.52 3.39 11.41
CA PHE A 4 8.47 4.19 12.04
C PHE A 4 7.09 3.51 12.10
N SER A 5 6.90 2.26 11.65
CA SER A 5 5.58 1.60 11.71
C SER A 5 5.60 0.10 12.03
N VAL A 6 6.02 -0.27 13.24
CA VAL A 6 5.78 -1.61 13.82
C VAL A 6 5.08 -1.47 15.17
N ASN A 7 3.91 -2.12 15.33
CA ASN A 7 3.27 -2.42 16.61
C ASN A 7 3.44 -3.92 16.92
N LEU A 8 3.62 -4.44 18.15
CA LEU A 8 3.96 -3.96 19.49
C LEU A 8 4.35 -5.24 20.29
N ASN A 9 5.35 -5.16 21.16
CA ASN A 9 5.31 -5.85 22.45
C ASN A 9 4.82 -4.78 23.44
N ASP A 10 4.06 -5.14 24.48
CA ASP A 10 3.53 -4.17 25.47
C ASP A 10 4.63 -3.38 26.20
N ASN A 11 5.88 -3.85 26.15
CA ASN A 11 7.07 -3.13 26.62
C ASN A 11 7.81 -2.33 25.53
N PHE A 12 7.36 -2.39 24.28
CA PHE A 12 7.98 -1.73 23.13
C PHE A 12 7.34 -0.36 22.89
N LYS A 13 7.97 0.68 23.43
CA LYS A 13 7.61 2.06 23.08
C LYS A 13 8.09 2.35 21.66
N ILE A 14 7.21 2.84 20.79
CA ILE A 14 7.62 3.58 19.58
C ILE A 14 8.40 4.79 20.11
N LEU A 15 9.73 4.71 20.06
CA LEU A 15 10.59 5.76 20.58
C LEU A 15 10.77 6.81 19.48
N ASP A 16 10.44 8.06 19.81
CA ASP A 16 10.64 9.27 19.00
C ASP A 16 12.10 9.52 18.57
N LYS A 17 12.60 8.80 17.59
CA LYS A 17 14.04 8.80 17.34
C LYS A 17 14.39 9.43 16.00
N LYS A 18 14.78 10.70 16.13
CA LYS A 18 15.83 11.44 15.40
C LYS A 18 16.40 10.75 14.16
N VAL A 19 16.38 11.45 13.02
CA VAL A 19 17.04 11.05 11.75
C VAL A 19 18.57 10.88 11.87
N TYR A 20 19.13 11.50 12.90
CA TYR A 20 20.54 11.44 13.23
C TYR A 20 20.76 10.78 14.59
N PHE A 21 21.72 9.86 14.65
CA PHE A 21 22.04 9.08 15.84
C PHE A 21 23.40 9.49 16.41
N ASN A 22 23.55 9.52 17.73
CA ASN A 22 24.90 9.53 18.30
C ASN A 22 25.57 8.16 18.07
N GLU A 23 26.89 8.09 18.21
CA GLU A 23 27.68 6.86 17.97
C GLU A 23 27.13 5.61 18.66
N ASN A 24 26.79 5.70 19.95
CA ASN A 24 26.32 4.54 20.71
C ASN A 24 24.95 4.06 20.21
N ASP A 25 24.06 4.98 19.88
CA ASP A 25 22.75 4.65 19.34
C ASP A 25 22.86 4.11 17.89
N PHE A 26 23.80 4.64 17.10
CA PHE A 26 24.09 4.17 15.75
C PHE A 26 24.65 2.74 15.75
N LEU A 27 25.61 2.43 16.62
CA LEU A 27 26.18 1.08 16.78
C LEU A 27 25.12 0.08 17.26
N LYS A 28 24.23 0.49 18.17
CA LYS A 28 23.08 -0.35 18.56
C LYS A 28 22.16 -0.63 17.36
N LEU A 29 21.93 0.37 16.51
CA LEU A 29 21.10 0.23 15.32
C LEU A 29 21.75 -0.71 14.28
N CYS A 30 23.06 -0.58 14.05
CA CYS A 30 23.85 -1.49 13.20
C CYS A 30 23.71 -2.95 13.69
N LYS A 31 23.94 -3.20 14.98
CA LYS A 31 23.75 -4.53 15.57
C LYS A 31 22.31 -5.03 15.39
N SER A 32 21.32 -4.18 15.65
CA SER A 32 19.91 -4.55 15.52
C SER A 32 19.47 -4.86 14.08
N THR A 33 20.22 -4.37 13.09
CA THR A 33 20.01 -4.58 11.65
C THR A 33 20.94 -5.67 11.09
N SER A 34 21.64 -6.40 11.95
CA SER A 34 22.61 -7.45 11.58
C SER A 34 23.75 -6.93 10.69
N LEU A 35 24.14 -5.68 10.91
CA LEU A 35 25.35 -5.07 10.39
C LEU A 35 26.38 -5.10 11.53
N ASP A 36 27.05 -6.25 11.70
CA ASP A 36 28.02 -6.44 12.77
C ASP A 36 29.26 -5.59 12.50
N ILE A 37 29.27 -4.38 13.07
CA ILE A 37 30.36 -3.41 12.97
C ILE A 37 30.85 -3.08 14.37
N VAL A 38 32.17 -3.06 14.55
CA VAL A 38 32.79 -2.54 15.78
C VAL A 38 33.15 -1.06 15.63
N LYS A 39 33.17 -0.32 16.75
CA LYS A 39 33.43 1.13 16.77
C LYS A 39 34.62 1.56 15.92
N ASN A 40 35.72 0.80 15.96
CA ASN A 40 36.96 1.13 15.24
C ASN A 40 36.84 1.02 13.72
N GLU A 41 35.81 0.36 13.21
CA GLU A 41 35.54 0.24 11.77
C GLU A 41 34.69 1.40 11.25
N LEU A 42 34.04 2.19 12.11
CA LEU A 42 33.24 3.35 11.69
C LEU A 42 34.08 4.39 10.93
N THR A 43 35.35 4.55 11.30
CA THR A 43 36.31 5.43 10.63
C THR A 43 36.64 4.98 9.20
N ASN A 44 36.53 3.67 8.90
CA ASN A 44 36.76 3.13 7.56
C ASN A 44 35.72 3.59 6.54
N TYR A 45 34.56 4.06 7.00
CA TYR A 45 33.51 4.58 6.13
C TYR A 45 33.75 6.05 5.73
N LYS A 46 34.82 6.70 6.22
CA LYS A 46 35.33 8.03 5.82
C LYS A 46 34.23 9.08 5.55
N LEU A 47 33.28 9.19 6.47
CA LEU A 47 32.17 10.15 6.36
C LEU A 47 32.41 11.45 7.12
N GLU A 48 33.65 11.79 7.46
CA GLU A 48 33.97 13.01 8.22
C GLU A 48 33.43 14.30 7.57
N ASN A 49 33.22 14.29 6.24
CA ASN A 49 32.63 15.38 5.45
C ASN A 49 31.09 15.32 5.34
N LYS A 50 30.46 14.23 5.80
CA LYS A 50 29.00 13.96 5.73
C LYS A 50 28.34 13.83 7.12
N LEU A 51 29.13 14.00 8.17
CA LEU A 51 28.64 14.11 9.54
C LEU A 51 28.12 15.54 9.75
N ILE A 52 26.90 15.67 10.26
CA ILE A 52 26.42 16.97 10.76
C ILE A 52 27.11 17.19 12.11
N LYS A 53 27.92 18.24 12.16
CA LYS A 53 28.57 18.70 13.38
C LYS A 53 27.58 19.60 14.12
N VAL A 54 27.06 19.11 15.24
CA VAL A 54 26.16 19.90 16.10
C VAL A 54 26.90 20.22 17.38
N ASN A 55 26.97 21.50 17.72
CA ASN A 55 27.54 21.92 19.00
C ASN A 55 26.55 21.55 20.14
N PRO A 56 26.91 20.72 21.13
CA PRO A 56 25.99 20.29 22.19
C PRO A 56 25.41 21.45 23.01
N ASN A 57 26.12 22.58 23.07
CA ASN A 57 25.70 23.78 23.81
C ASN A 57 24.61 24.58 23.07
N ASN A 58 24.36 24.25 21.82
CA ASN A 58 23.43 24.92 20.92
C ASN A 58 22.06 24.23 20.85
N PHE A 59 21.94 23.00 21.39
CA PHE A 59 20.68 22.47 21.90
C PHE A 59 20.58 22.83 23.38
N PRO A 60 19.88 23.92 23.77
CA PRO A 60 19.75 24.22 25.17
C PRO A 60 18.84 23.19 25.81
N LEU A 61 19.39 22.60 26.87
CA LEU A 61 18.63 22.11 28.00
C LEU A 61 17.63 23.19 28.44
N THR A 62 16.36 22.94 28.11
CA THR A 62 15.15 23.15 28.93
C THR A 62 14.77 24.54 29.47
N THR A 63 15.52 25.63 29.33
CA THR A 63 15.09 26.92 29.97
C THR A 63 15.37 28.23 29.23
N ARG A 64 15.93 28.24 28.01
CA ARG A 64 16.18 29.49 27.27
C ARG A 64 15.33 29.60 26.01
N ARG A 65 14.60 30.72 25.85
CA ARG A 65 13.87 31.09 24.63
C ARG A 65 14.82 31.80 23.67
N TYR A 66 14.75 31.48 22.37
CA TYR A 66 15.51 32.16 21.32
C TYR A 66 14.57 33.10 20.55
N SER A 67 15.08 34.25 20.12
CA SER A 67 14.35 35.13 19.21
C SER A 67 14.26 34.54 17.80
N LYS A 68 13.31 35.05 17.00
CA LYS A 68 13.11 34.64 15.60
C LYS A 68 14.37 34.84 14.75
N GLU A 69 15.03 36.00 14.85
CA GLU A 69 16.27 36.23 14.11
C GLU A 69 17.40 35.32 14.59
N GLU A 70 17.47 34.99 15.88
CA GLU A 70 18.47 34.05 16.41
C GLU A 70 18.24 32.64 15.91
N LEU A 71 17.00 32.18 15.78
CA LEU A 71 16.67 30.84 15.29
C LEU A 71 16.80 30.71 13.77
N CYS A 72 16.39 31.71 13.00
CA CYS A 72 16.65 31.73 11.56
C CYS A 72 18.14 31.79 11.29
N LYS A 73 18.89 32.66 12.00
CA LYS A 73 20.36 32.67 11.92
C LYS A 73 20.98 31.38 12.43
N TYR A 74 20.40 30.72 13.44
CA TYR A 74 20.90 29.45 13.97
C TYR A 74 20.70 28.30 12.99
N ILE A 75 19.53 28.21 12.38
CA ILE A 75 19.25 27.26 11.30
C ILE A 75 20.12 27.59 10.07
N GLU A 76 20.39 28.86 9.79
CA GLU A 76 21.29 29.26 8.70
C GLU A 76 22.78 29.05 9.05
N SER A 77 23.19 29.20 10.32
CA SER A 77 24.59 29.15 10.79
C SER A 77 25.04 27.76 11.20
N GLU A 78 24.17 26.93 11.77
CA GLU A 78 24.49 25.52 12.08
C GLU A 78 24.51 24.65 10.81
N TYR A 79 23.87 25.11 9.73
CA TYR A 79 24.01 24.49 8.40
C TYR A 79 25.20 25.06 7.61
N GLN A 80 25.89 26.09 8.12
CA GLN A 80 27.24 26.39 7.66
C GLN A 80 28.24 25.46 8.36
N LEU A 81 28.68 24.45 7.60
CA LEU A 81 29.86 23.62 7.86
C LEU A 81 31.06 24.50 8.24
N ASN A 82 31.31 24.80 9.53
CA ASN A 82 32.64 25.15 10.04
C ASN A 82 32.74 25.22 11.58
N GLY A 83 33.58 24.31 12.12
CA GLY A 83 34.58 24.57 13.16
C GLY A 83 34.15 24.76 14.63
N LEU A 84 34.45 23.76 15.48
CA LEU A 84 35.47 23.76 16.56
C LEU A 84 35.01 23.07 17.85
N ASN A 85 35.81 22.05 18.23
CA ASN A 85 36.18 21.58 19.57
C ASN A 85 35.08 21.15 20.57
N LYS A 86 35.05 19.82 20.81
CA LYS A 86 34.16 19.00 21.66
C LYS A 86 32.82 18.59 21.01
N GLU A 87 32.87 18.29 19.73
CA GLU A 87 31.74 17.84 18.90
C GLU A 87 31.38 16.36 19.18
N LYS A 88 30.08 16.02 19.26
CA LYS A 88 29.62 14.62 19.24
C LYS A 88 29.22 14.26 17.80
N PRO A 89 29.81 13.21 17.18
CA PRO A 89 29.46 12.83 15.82
C PRO A 89 28.01 12.32 15.77
N LEU A 90 27.24 12.86 14.82
CA LEU A 90 25.89 12.45 14.52
C LEU A 90 25.84 11.72 13.17
N TYR A 91 25.28 10.52 13.17
CA TYR A 91 25.26 9.59 12.05
C TYR A 91 23.88 9.59 11.38
N PRO A 92 23.78 9.86 10.06
CA PRO A 92 22.50 9.80 9.36
C PRO A 92 22.02 8.36 9.17
N GLU A 93 20.70 8.16 9.12
CA GLU A 93 20.10 6.83 8.95
C GLU A 93 20.56 6.11 7.66
N TRP A 94 20.81 6.85 6.58
CA TRP A 94 21.21 6.25 5.30
C TRP A 94 22.59 5.58 5.34
N LEU A 95 23.42 5.88 6.35
CA LEU A 95 24.72 5.22 6.52
C LEU A 95 24.58 3.71 6.75
N LEU A 96 23.47 3.26 7.34
CA LEU A 96 23.16 1.83 7.48
C LEU A 96 23.13 1.13 6.12
N PHE A 97 22.57 1.80 5.11
CA PHE A 97 22.50 1.29 3.76
C PHE A 97 23.88 1.22 3.11
N TYR A 98 24.68 2.28 3.26
CA TYR A 98 26.04 2.31 2.75
C TYR A 98 26.91 1.19 3.32
N ILE A 99 26.81 0.95 4.62
CA ILE A 99 27.43 -0.20 5.29
C ILE A 99 26.91 -1.51 4.69
N ALA A 100 25.59 -1.65 4.53
CA ALA A 100 24.99 -2.87 4.00
C ALA A 100 25.56 -3.22 2.62
N THR A 101 25.80 -2.22 1.75
CA THR A 101 26.42 -2.44 0.43
C THR A 101 27.86 -2.97 0.49
N GLN A 102 28.53 -2.81 1.63
CA GLN A 102 29.89 -3.31 1.85
C GLN A 102 29.89 -4.67 2.55
N ASN A 103 28.90 -4.94 3.38
CA ASN A 103 28.81 -6.19 4.15
C ASN A 103 28.12 -7.33 3.40
N PHE A 104 27.29 -7.02 2.39
CA PHE A 104 26.55 -8.02 1.65
C PHE A 104 26.86 -7.95 0.15
N SER A 105 26.98 -9.12 -0.48
CA SER A 105 27.13 -9.23 -1.93
C SER A 105 25.78 -9.08 -2.63
N PHE A 106 25.53 -7.90 -3.20
CA PHE A 106 24.37 -7.62 -4.03
C PHE A 106 24.72 -7.72 -5.51
N VAL A 107 23.75 -8.12 -6.33
CA VAL A 107 23.90 -8.30 -7.78
C VAL A 107 23.88 -6.96 -8.50
N TYR A 108 23.00 -6.05 -8.08
CA TYR A 108 22.76 -4.76 -8.71
C TYR A 108 23.30 -3.60 -7.86
N THR A 109 23.26 -3.72 -6.53
CA THR A 109 23.64 -2.62 -5.62
C THR A 109 25.10 -2.72 -5.16
N SER A 110 26.02 -2.20 -5.95
CA SER A 110 27.43 -2.07 -5.52
C SER A 110 27.66 -0.78 -4.70
N LYS A 111 28.76 -0.75 -3.94
CA LYS A 111 29.24 0.48 -3.27
C LYS A 111 29.35 1.67 -4.24
N ALA A 112 29.96 1.45 -5.40
CA ALA A 112 30.15 2.49 -6.42
C ALA A 112 28.81 2.98 -6.99
N GLU A 113 27.82 2.08 -7.12
CA GLU A 113 26.47 2.45 -7.55
C GLU A 113 25.76 3.27 -6.48
N PHE A 114 25.84 2.86 -5.21
CA PHE A 114 25.29 3.61 -4.08
C PHE A 114 25.90 5.02 -3.99
N GLU A 115 27.21 5.15 -4.20
CA GLU A 115 27.94 6.42 -4.15
C GLU A 115 27.44 7.47 -5.16
N LYS A 116 26.91 7.05 -6.32
CA LYS A 116 26.28 7.94 -7.31
C LYS A 116 25.01 8.62 -6.78
N HIS A 117 24.36 8.02 -5.78
CA HIS A 117 23.07 8.44 -5.27
C HIS A 117 23.11 9.05 -3.87
N ILE A 118 24.29 9.21 -3.25
CA ILE A 118 24.36 9.68 -1.85
C ILE A 118 23.71 11.06 -1.68
N SER A 119 23.85 11.97 -2.64
CA SER A 119 23.22 13.28 -2.56
C SER A 119 21.70 13.18 -2.40
N PHE A 120 21.04 12.22 -3.07
CA PHE A 120 19.60 12.00 -2.89
C PHE A 120 19.26 11.40 -1.52
N PHE A 121 20.10 10.51 -0.98
CA PHE A 121 19.93 10.02 0.39
C PHE A 121 20.06 11.14 1.42
N GLU A 122 21.02 12.04 1.26
CA GLU A 122 21.22 13.22 2.12
C GLU A 122 19.99 14.14 2.06
N ILE A 123 19.52 14.47 0.85
CA ILE A 123 18.33 15.28 0.62
C ILE A 123 17.10 14.69 1.31
N ILE A 124 16.82 13.39 1.11
CA ILE A 124 15.66 12.75 1.71
C ILE A 124 15.77 12.67 3.23
N ALA A 125 16.95 12.39 3.77
CA ALA A 125 17.18 12.41 5.22
C ALA A 125 16.87 13.80 5.80
N GLU A 126 17.30 14.86 5.13
CA GLU A 126 17.02 16.23 5.56
C GLU A 126 15.52 16.56 5.55
N ILE A 127 14.80 16.19 4.48
CA ILE A 127 13.33 16.35 4.40
C ILE A 127 12.64 15.63 5.56
N ARG A 128 13.01 14.38 5.81
CA ARG A 128 12.45 13.55 6.89
C ARG A 128 12.73 14.17 8.25
N HIS A 129 13.91 14.74 8.44
CA HIS A 129 14.28 15.42 9.67
C HIS A 129 13.42 16.65 9.93
N LYS A 130 13.25 17.49 8.91
CA LYS A 130 12.39 18.68 8.98
C LYS A 130 10.92 18.31 9.25
N ASN A 131 10.40 17.28 8.59
CA ASN A 131 9.05 16.74 8.84
C ASN A 131 8.88 16.22 10.28
N TYR A 132 9.91 15.59 10.84
CA TYR A 132 9.89 15.14 12.23
C TYR A 132 9.76 16.34 13.20
N ILE A 133 10.50 17.42 12.97
CA ILE A 133 10.40 18.65 13.80
C ILE A 133 8.99 19.23 13.72
N LYS A 134 8.43 19.35 12.50
CA LYS A 134 7.05 19.83 12.28
C LYS A 134 6.01 19.00 13.05
N SER A 135 6.13 17.67 13.00
CA SER A 135 5.19 16.75 13.67
C SER A 135 5.34 16.74 15.19
N ASN A 136 6.55 17.01 15.71
CA ASN A 136 6.85 16.99 17.14
C ASN A 136 6.95 18.38 17.76
N ARG A 137 6.33 19.38 17.12
CA ARG A 137 6.38 20.81 17.46
C ARG A 137 6.18 21.11 18.94
N THR A 138 5.33 20.37 19.65
CA THR A 138 5.05 20.57 21.10
C THR A 138 6.27 20.40 21.99
N ARG A 139 7.27 19.64 21.54
CA ARG A 139 8.55 19.46 22.22
C ARG A 139 9.53 20.61 22.01
N PHE A 140 9.20 21.48 21.06
CA PHE A 140 9.97 22.68 20.67
C PHE A 140 9.21 23.98 21.02
N ILE A 141 7.97 23.90 21.53
CA ILE A 141 7.13 25.07 21.89
C ILE A 141 7.80 25.96 22.95
N ASN A 142 8.54 25.38 23.89
CA ASN A 142 9.24 26.16 24.92
C ASN A 142 10.36 27.05 24.37
N THR A 143 10.62 26.98 23.06
CA THR A 143 11.71 27.66 22.35
C THR A 143 11.22 28.83 21.48
N PHE A 144 9.90 28.97 21.26
CA PHE A 144 9.29 30.02 20.42
C PHE A 144 8.22 30.79 21.19
N ASP A 145 8.19 32.12 21.04
CA ASP A 145 7.21 32.98 21.73
C ASP A 145 5.81 32.95 21.07
N ASN A 146 5.69 32.50 19.81
CA ASN A 146 4.41 32.41 19.09
C ASN A 146 4.34 31.19 18.14
N ASN A 147 3.24 30.44 18.22
CA ASN A 147 3.01 29.20 17.46
C ASN A 147 2.85 29.41 15.94
N ASP A 148 2.15 30.47 15.53
CA ASP A 148 1.89 30.72 14.10
C ASP A 148 3.16 31.18 13.38
N GLU A 149 4.07 31.79 14.11
CA GLU A 149 5.34 32.29 13.61
C GLU A 149 6.37 31.17 13.40
N LEU A 150 6.37 30.15 14.28
CA LEU A 150 7.12 28.90 14.09
C LEU A 150 6.64 28.15 12.84
N LEU A 151 5.31 28.01 12.68
CA LEU A 151 4.72 27.32 11.54
C LEU A 151 5.07 28.03 10.23
N ASN A 152 4.89 29.35 10.15
CA ASN A 152 5.24 30.13 8.97
C ASN A 152 6.74 30.11 8.66
N SER A 153 7.62 30.14 9.66
CA SER A 153 9.09 30.09 9.44
C SER A 153 9.56 28.71 8.95
N LEU A 154 9.05 27.64 9.56
CA LEU A 154 9.32 26.28 9.11
C LEU A 154 8.73 26.04 7.72
N GLU A 155 7.50 26.49 7.46
CA GLU A 155 6.84 26.34 6.16
C GLU A 155 7.56 27.13 5.06
N ASN A 156 7.97 28.36 5.31
CA ASN A 156 8.75 29.15 4.34
C ASN A 156 10.14 28.55 4.10
N SER A 157 10.85 28.10 5.14
CA SER A 157 12.16 27.45 4.99
C SER A 157 12.05 26.09 4.30
N PHE A 158 10.96 25.36 4.53
CA PHE A 158 10.65 24.08 3.90
C PHE A 158 10.26 24.26 2.43
N ASN A 159 9.44 25.26 2.13
CA ASN A 159 9.05 25.62 0.76
C ASN A 159 10.25 26.14 -0.04
N LEU A 160 11.09 27.00 0.54
CA LEU A 160 12.32 27.49 -0.11
C LEU A 160 13.32 26.35 -0.36
N PHE A 161 13.48 25.43 0.59
CA PHE A 161 14.34 24.26 0.45
C PHE A 161 13.79 23.27 -0.58
N ILE A 162 12.49 22.99 -0.57
CA ILE A 162 11.82 22.19 -1.61
C ILE A 162 11.90 22.90 -2.96
N GLU A 163 11.78 24.21 -3.05
CA GLU A 163 11.95 25.01 -4.27
C GLU A 163 13.38 24.95 -4.82
N LEU A 164 14.39 25.04 -3.95
CA LEU A 164 15.80 24.91 -4.32
C LEU A 164 16.10 23.48 -4.79
N LEU A 165 15.61 22.48 -4.06
CA LEU A 165 15.71 21.08 -4.47
C LEU A 165 14.93 20.80 -5.75
N THR A 166 13.79 21.44 -5.99
CA THR A 166 12.99 21.25 -7.20
C THR A 166 13.59 21.97 -8.42
N LYS A 167 14.36 23.04 -8.23
CA LYS A 167 15.18 23.67 -9.28
C LYS A 167 16.44 22.88 -9.63
N GLU A 168 17.07 22.18 -8.67
CA GLU A 168 18.32 21.43 -8.91
C GLU A 168 18.16 19.93 -9.21
N SER A 169 17.05 19.29 -8.80
CA SER A 169 16.83 17.86 -9.06
C SER A 169 16.28 17.62 -10.47
N ASN A 170 17.18 17.18 -11.36
CA ASN A 170 16.82 16.61 -12.65
C ASN A 170 15.82 15.45 -12.41
N ILE A 171 14.60 15.58 -12.96
CA ILE A 171 13.50 14.59 -12.82
C ILE A 171 13.97 13.19 -13.20
N GLU A 172 14.78 13.07 -14.26
CA GLU A 172 15.34 11.81 -14.71
C GLU A 172 16.28 11.20 -13.66
N LYS A 173 17.07 12.01 -12.97
CA LYS A 173 17.93 11.52 -11.88
C LYS A 173 17.11 11.02 -10.69
N LEU A 174 15.96 11.65 -10.38
CA LEU A 174 15.04 11.18 -9.35
C LEU A 174 14.41 9.83 -9.73
N TYR A 175 14.00 9.64 -10.99
CA TYR A 175 13.50 8.35 -11.45
C TYR A 175 14.55 7.25 -11.40
N ASN A 176 15.79 7.56 -11.82
CA ASN A 176 16.91 6.62 -11.71
C ASN A 176 17.21 6.26 -10.25
N PHE A 177 17.14 7.24 -9.34
CA PHE A 177 17.27 6.99 -7.92
C PHE A 177 16.12 6.12 -7.37
N LEU A 178 14.87 6.38 -7.74
CA LEU A 178 13.73 5.56 -7.35
C LEU A 178 13.88 4.11 -7.83
N ALA A 179 14.31 3.91 -9.08
CA ALA A 179 14.60 2.58 -9.62
C ALA A 179 15.76 1.88 -8.90
N PHE A 180 16.80 2.64 -8.51
CA PHE A 180 17.88 2.14 -7.66
C PHE A 180 17.37 1.69 -6.29
N LEU A 181 16.58 2.52 -5.61
CA LEU A 181 16.00 2.22 -4.30
C LEU A 181 15.15 0.95 -4.35
N TRP A 182 14.31 0.78 -5.38
CA TRP A 182 13.49 -0.43 -5.51
C TRP A 182 14.34 -1.68 -5.75
N LYS A 183 15.37 -1.62 -6.61
CA LYS A 183 16.25 -2.78 -6.82
C LYS A 183 16.96 -3.17 -5.53
N PHE A 184 17.44 -2.18 -4.79
CA PHE A 184 18.10 -2.43 -3.51
C PHE A 184 17.12 -2.97 -2.45
N HIS A 185 15.86 -2.53 -2.46
CA HIS A 185 14.79 -3.10 -1.65
C HIS A 185 14.58 -4.60 -1.93
N ASP A 186 14.46 -4.98 -3.20
CA ASP A 186 14.28 -6.39 -3.62
C ASP A 186 15.49 -7.26 -3.23
N GLU A 187 16.71 -6.73 -3.34
CA GLU A 187 17.92 -7.44 -2.92
C GLU A 187 18.03 -7.62 -1.40
N LEU A 188 17.61 -6.63 -0.62
CA LEU A 188 17.53 -6.74 0.83
C LEU A 188 16.47 -7.77 1.24
N LYS A 189 15.33 -7.81 0.54
CA LYS A 189 14.27 -8.81 0.72
C LYS A 189 14.80 -10.22 0.44
N ALA A 190 15.51 -10.42 -0.67
CA ALA A 190 16.08 -11.70 -1.06
C ALA A 190 17.13 -12.22 -0.05
N LYS A 191 17.83 -11.32 0.66
CA LYS A 191 18.76 -11.67 1.75
C LYS A 191 18.13 -11.68 3.14
N GLU A 192 16.81 -11.57 3.23
CA GLU A 192 16.04 -11.54 4.48
C GLU A 192 16.46 -10.40 5.44
N LYS A 193 16.97 -9.29 4.89
CA LYS A 193 17.35 -8.09 5.65
C LYS A 193 16.16 -7.14 5.80
N TYR A 194 15.07 -7.66 6.34
CA TYR A 194 13.77 -6.98 6.38
C TYR A 194 13.80 -5.63 7.08
N LYS A 195 14.57 -5.48 8.17
CA LYS A 195 14.69 -4.18 8.86
C LYS A 195 15.30 -3.10 7.97
N LEU A 196 16.33 -3.42 7.20
CA LEU A 196 16.95 -2.48 6.25
C LEU A 196 16.01 -2.22 5.07
N MET A 197 15.40 -3.27 4.53
CA MET A 197 14.40 -3.19 3.46
C MET A 197 13.28 -2.20 3.82
N TRP A 198 12.67 -2.38 4.99
CA TRP A 198 11.63 -1.51 5.54
C TRP A 198 12.07 -0.06 5.70
N ASN A 199 13.32 0.20 6.09
CA ASN A 199 13.82 1.57 6.17
C ASN A 199 13.97 2.22 4.80
N LEU A 200 14.36 1.42 3.82
CA LEU A 200 14.50 1.88 2.45
C LEU A 200 13.15 2.23 1.82
N GLU A 201 12.07 1.54 2.21
CA GLU A 201 10.70 1.90 1.80
C GLU A 201 10.35 3.36 2.15
N ALA A 202 10.89 3.87 3.24
CA ALA A 202 10.69 5.26 3.65
C ALA A 202 11.30 6.24 2.64
N TYR A 203 12.45 5.90 2.06
CA TYR A 203 13.10 6.69 1.00
C TYR A 203 12.33 6.59 -0.31
N ILE A 204 11.77 5.42 -0.62
CA ILE A 204 10.95 5.20 -1.82
C ILE A 204 9.69 6.07 -1.76
N VAL A 205 8.98 6.07 -0.62
CA VAL A 205 7.78 6.88 -0.42
C VAL A 205 8.09 8.38 -0.51
N GLU A 206 9.17 8.85 0.11
CA GLU A 206 9.56 10.27 0.02
C GLU A 206 9.98 10.66 -1.40
N CYS A 207 10.65 9.78 -2.14
CA CYS A 207 10.98 10.02 -3.55
C CYS A 207 9.72 10.12 -4.42
N ILE A 208 8.68 9.30 -4.17
CA ILE A 208 7.38 9.41 -4.83
C ILE A 208 6.73 10.76 -4.50
N HIS A 209 6.74 11.19 -3.23
CA HIS A 209 6.21 12.50 -2.83
C HIS A 209 6.94 13.66 -3.51
N LEU A 210 8.27 13.59 -3.63
CA LEU A 210 9.05 14.59 -4.34
C LEU A 210 8.67 14.71 -5.83
N LEU A 211 8.45 13.58 -6.51
CA LEU A 211 7.97 13.57 -7.89
C LEU A 211 6.56 14.18 -8.00
N LYS A 212 5.64 13.84 -7.08
CA LYS A 212 4.30 14.45 -7.02
C LYS A 212 4.35 15.96 -6.78
N ASN A 213 5.21 16.42 -5.89
CA ASN A 213 5.37 17.85 -5.58
C ASN A 213 5.89 18.66 -6.79
N LYS A 214 6.52 17.99 -7.77
CA LYS A 214 6.87 18.58 -9.07
C LYS A 214 5.73 18.59 -10.09
N GLY A 215 4.50 18.29 -9.66
CA GLY A 215 3.33 18.23 -10.54
C GLY A 215 3.26 16.99 -11.42
N ILE A 216 4.07 15.96 -11.13
CA ILE A 216 4.03 14.71 -11.90
C ILE A 216 2.88 13.84 -11.39
N ASP A 217 2.04 13.40 -12.34
CA ASP A 217 0.91 12.52 -12.05
C ASP A 217 1.36 11.15 -11.52
N ILE A 218 0.59 10.59 -10.58
CA ILE A 218 0.92 9.33 -9.90
C ILE A 218 0.91 8.13 -10.84
N GLU A 219 0.01 8.10 -11.82
CA GLU A 219 -0.06 7.07 -12.86
C GLU A 219 1.19 7.13 -13.73
N TYR A 220 1.66 8.33 -14.07
CA TYR A 220 2.93 8.48 -14.79
C TYR A 220 4.13 8.01 -13.94
N ILE A 221 4.19 8.35 -12.65
CA ILE A 221 5.28 7.90 -11.76
C ILE A 221 5.41 6.38 -11.77
N TYR A 222 4.28 5.67 -11.60
CA TYR A 222 4.26 4.21 -11.49
C TYR A 222 4.57 3.55 -12.83
N THR A 223 3.96 4.03 -13.92
CA THR A 223 4.19 3.46 -15.26
C THR A 223 5.59 3.73 -15.77
N HIS A 224 6.16 4.91 -15.51
CA HIS A 224 7.53 5.25 -15.89
C HIS A 224 8.56 4.45 -15.06
N HIS A 225 8.40 4.39 -13.74
CA HIS A 225 9.26 3.56 -12.88
C HIS A 225 9.23 2.08 -13.29
N LYS A 226 8.03 1.54 -13.55
CA LYS A 226 7.84 0.18 -14.04
C LYS A 226 8.63 -0.09 -15.32
N LYS A 227 8.63 0.84 -16.29
CA LYS A 227 9.45 0.75 -17.51
C LYS A 227 10.94 0.70 -17.20
N LEU A 228 11.43 1.53 -16.28
CA LEU A 228 12.85 1.56 -15.89
C LEU A 228 13.31 0.25 -15.21
N VAL A 229 12.44 -0.34 -14.40
CA VAL A 229 12.76 -1.55 -13.63
C VAL A 229 12.58 -2.82 -14.46
N TYR A 230 11.42 -2.99 -15.09
CA TYR A 230 11.04 -4.22 -15.78
C TYR A 230 11.32 -4.20 -17.29
N ARG A 231 11.77 -3.06 -17.84
CA ARG A 231 12.01 -2.88 -19.28
C ARG A 231 10.78 -3.30 -20.10
N GLU A 232 10.89 -4.39 -20.86
CA GLU A 232 9.87 -4.90 -21.79
C GLU A 232 8.74 -5.69 -21.10
N ARG A 233 8.86 -6.07 -19.82
CA ARG A 233 7.84 -6.86 -19.09
C ARG A 233 6.72 -5.98 -18.54
N LEU A 234 6.03 -5.26 -19.42
CA LEU A 234 4.99 -4.29 -19.08
C LEU A 234 3.66 -4.91 -18.61
N GLU A 235 3.51 -6.22 -18.68
CA GLU A 235 2.30 -6.93 -18.24
C GLU A 235 2.18 -7.06 -16.72
N ARG A 236 3.29 -6.93 -15.99
CA ARG A 236 3.30 -7.01 -14.51
C ARG A 236 2.87 -5.68 -13.89
N PRO A 237 2.10 -5.66 -12.78
CA PRO A 237 1.84 -4.43 -12.05
C PRO A 237 3.14 -3.72 -11.64
N SER A 238 3.04 -2.41 -11.42
CA SER A 238 4.17 -1.59 -10.98
C SER A 238 4.76 -2.15 -9.69
N PRO A 239 6.09 -2.32 -9.62
CA PRO A 239 6.74 -2.83 -8.42
C PRO A 239 6.53 -1.94 -7.19
N LEU A 240 6.20 -0.67 -7.39
CA LEU A 240 5.95 0.27 -6.30
C LEU A 240 4.71 -0.10 -5.48
N HIS A 241 3.78 -0.86 -6.05
CA HIS A 241 2.63 -1.39 -5.31
C HIS A 241 3.03 -2.35 -4.18
N GLU A 242 4.25 -2.90 -4.16
CA GLU A 242 4.74 -3.66 -3.00
C GLU A 242 4.97 -2.78 -1.76
N ILE A 243 5.10 -1.47 -1.95
CA ILE A 243 5.54 -0.52 -0.91
C ILE A 243 4.46 0.50 -0.62
N GLN A 244 3.91 1.13 -1.66
CA GLN A 244 2.82 2.09 -1.57
C GLN A 244 1.76 1.69 -2.60
N ILE A 245 0.62 1.17 -2.14
CA ILE A 245 -0.44 0.74 -3.04
C ILE A 245 -1.27 1.95 -3.45
N ASN A 246 -1.30 2.27 -4.74
CA ASN A 246 -2.36 3.09 -5.33
C ASN A 246 -3.48 2.16 -5.84
N LEU A 247 -4.59 2.04 -5.10
CA LEU A 247 -5.64 1.06 -5.40
C LEU A 247 -6.26 1.24 -6.81
N PRO A 248 -6.67 2.45 -7.25
CA PRO A 248 -7.20 2.63 -8.60
C PRO A 248 -6.24 2.14 -9.69
N LEU A 249 -4.97 2.52 -9.58
CA LEU A 249 -3.97 2.12 -10.56
C LEU A 249 -3.66 0.62 -10.50
N TYR A 250 -3.59 0.05 -9.30
CA TYR A 250 -3.38 -1.39 -9.14
C TYR A 250 -4.46 -2.20 -9.84
N ILE A 251 -5.72 -1.79 -9.70
CA ILE A 251 -6.86 -2.42 -10.38
C ILE A 251 -6.72 -2.30 -11.90
N LYS A 252 -6.41 -1.10 -12.41
CA LYS A 252 -6.18 -0.86 -13.84
C LYS A 252 -5.04 -1.72 -14.40
N GLU A 253 -3.92 -1.83 -13.70
CA GLU A 253 -2.76 -2.60 -14.15
C GLU A 253 -3.00 -4.12 -14.12
N ASN A 254 -3.95 -4.59 -13.31
CA ASN A 254 -4.37 -5.99 -13.23
C ASN A 254 -5.64 -6.29 -14.05
N LYS A 255 -5.97 -5.46 -15.05
CA LYS A 255 -7.20 -5.61 -15.85
C LYS A 255 -7.37 -6.98 -16.52
N CYS A 256 -6.27 -7.69 -16.80
CA CYS A 256 -6.31 -9.02 -17.42
C CYS A 256 -7.14 -10.04 -16.63
N TYR A 257 -7.20 -9.94 -15.30
CA TYR A 257 -8.04 -10.80 -14.46
C TYR A 257 -9.55 -10.67 -14.75
N PHE A 258 -9.98 -9.62 -15.47
CA PHE A 258 -11.39 -9.38 -15.75
C PHE A 258 -11.83 -9.79 -17.17
N TYR A 259 -10.92 -9.81 -18.15
CA TYR A 259 -11.27 -10.09 -19.56
C TYR A 259 -10.51 -11.27 -20.18
N TYR A 260 -9.51 -11.83 -19.50
CA TYR A 260 -8.75 -12.97 -19.99
C TYR A 260 -9.01 -14.20 -19.13
N ASN A 261 -9.37 -15.32 -19.76
CA ASN A 261 -9.49 -16.62 -19.11
C ASN A 261 -8.77 -17.69 -19.96
N PRO A 262 -7.75 -18.39 -19.42
CA PRO A 262 -6.97 -19.35 -20.17
C PRO A 262 -7.74 -20.63 -20.58
N ASP A 263 -8.87 -20.94 -19.93
CA ASP A 263 -9.57 -22.22 -20.10
C ASP A 263 -10.67 -22.19 -21.19
N ASN A 264 -10.70 -21.16 -22.06
CA ASN A 264 -11.81 -20.87 -23.00
C ASN A 264 -13.18 -20.69 -22.31
N GLU A 265 -13.20 -20.51 -20.99
CA GLU A 265 -14.42 -20.16 -20.25
C GLU A 265 -14.73 -18.66 -20.40
N PRO A 266 -16.02 -18.26 -20.31
CA PRO A 266 -16.38 -16.85 -20.31
C PRO A 266 -15.64 -16.08 -19.22
N SER A 267 -15.05 -14.94 -19.58
CA SER A 267 -14.40 -14.04 -18.62
C SER A 267 -15.43 -13.38 -17.69
N ILE A 268 -14.96 -12.67 -16.64
CA ILE A 268 -15.85 -11.86 -15.80
C ILE A 268 -16.62 -10.84 -16.64
N LEU A 269 -15.94 -10.19 -17.59
CA LEU A 269 -16.56 -9.22 -18.49
C LEU A 269 -17.65 -9.87 -19.35
N ASP A 270 -17.39 -11.06 -19.91
CA ASP A 270 -18.37 -11.79 -20.71
C ASP A 270 -19.59 -12.18 -19.88
N LYS A 271 -19.37 -12.65 -18.63
CA LYS A 271 -20.45 -13.00 -17.69
C LYS A 271 -21.29 -11.78 -17.34
N ILE A 272 -20.66 -10.62 -17.11
CA ILE A 272 -21.38 -9.36 -16.86
C ILE A 272 -22.24 -8.98 -18.07
N ASN A 273 -21.67 -8.99 -19.28
CA ASN A 273 -22.38 -8.66 -20.51
C ASN A 273 -23.56 -9.62 -20.75
N ASN A 274 -23.36 -10.93 -20.53
CA ASN A 274 -24.43 -11.92 -20.63
C ASN A 274 -25.54 -11.68 -19.58
N CYS A 275 -25.18 -11.39 -18.33
CA CYS A 275 -26.15 -11.17 -17.25
C CYS A 275 -27.00 -9.90 -17.43
N LEU A 276 -26.41 -8.85 -18.00
CA LEU A 276 -27.04 -7.54 -18.17
C LEU A 276 -27.65 -7.35 -19.56
N SER A 277 -27.29 -8.21 -20.52
CA SER A 277 -27.58 -7.99 -21.94
C SER A 277 -27.09 -6.63 -22.44
N ASP A 278 -25.95 -6.19 -21.90
CA ASP A 278 -25.29 -4.91 -22.19
C ASP A 278 -23.92 -5.17 -22.85
N ASP A 279 -23.41 -4.19 -23.60
CA ASP A 279 -22.05 -4.21 -24.17
C ASP A 279 -21.09 -3.37 -23.31
N VAL A 280 -20.83 -3.85 -22.10
CA VAL A 280 -19.88 -3.21 -21.18
C VAL A 280 -18.47 -3.44 -21.72
N THR A 281 -17.72 -2.36 -21.89
CA THR A 281 -16.30 -2.41 -22.24
C THR A 281 -15.43 -2.60 -21.00
N ILE A 282 -14.20 -3.08 -21.18
CA ILE A 282 -13.23 -3.20 -20.08
C ILE A 282 -12.97 -1.84 -19.41
N ASP A 283 -12.93 -0.75 -20.17
CA ASP A 283 -12.70 0.59 -19.62
C ASP A 283 -13.87 1.02 -18.73
N LYS A 284 -15.11 0.71 -19.14
CA LYS A 284 -16.30 0.99 -18.32
C LYS A 284 -16.32 0.14 -17.05
N LEU A 285 -15.92 -1.13 -17.15
CA LEU A 285 -15.78 -2.00 -15.98
C LEU A 285 -14.77 -1.43 -14.98
N LEU A 286 -13.60 -1.00 -15.46
CA LEU A 286 -12.55 -0.40 -14.63
C LEU A 286 -12.99 0.93 -14.01
N GLU A 287 -13.72 1.77 -14.74
CA GLU A 287 -14.30 3.01 -14.21
C GLU A 287 -15.22 2.72 -13.01
N VAL A 288 -16.10 1.71 -13.14
CA VAL A 288 -16.97 1.29 -12.03
C VAL A 288 -16.15 0.75 -10.85
N PHE A 289 -15.19 -0.14 -11.12
CA PHE A 289 -14.33 -0.73 -10.08
C PHE A 289 -13.40 0.25 -9.38
N THR A 290 -13.16 1.41 -9.98
CA THR A 290 -12.34 2.48 -9.41
C THR A 290 -13.16 3.69 -8.94
N SER A 291 -14.49 3.62 -8.99
CA SER A 291 -15.37 4.77 -8.73
C SER A 291 -15.38 5.28 -7.29
N ASN A 292 -15.14 4.42 -6.28
CA ASN A 292 -15.02 4.83 -4.88
C ASN A 292 -14.18 3.85 -4.05
N GLU A 293 -13.71 4.31 -2.90
CA GLU A 293 -12.79 3.58 -2.01
C GLU A 293 -13.32 2.20 -1.55
N LYS A 294 -14.62 2.09 -1.27
CA LYS A 294 -15.24 0.83 -0.82
C LYS A 294 -15.19 -0.24 -1.91
N ILE A 295 -15.53 0.13 -3.15
CA ILE A 295 -15.44 -0.77 -4.30
C ILE A 295 -13.97 -1.09 -4.61
N GLN A 296 -13.09 -0.09 -4.58
CA GLN A 296 -11.66 -0.28 -4.81
C GLN A 296 -11.07 -1.32 -3.84
N ASN A 297 -11.41 -1.23 -2.56
CA ASN A 297 -10.95 -2.20 -1.55
C ASN A 297 -11.47 -3.62 -1.81
N LEU A 298 -12.75 -3.78 -2.17
CA LEU A 298 -13.31 -5.09 -2.50
C LEU A 298 -12.65 -5.72 -3.73
N VAL A 299 -12.48 -4.94 -4.79
CA VAL A 299 -11.83 -5.41 -6.03
C VAL A 299 -10.35 -5.71 -5.78
N PHE A 300 -9.66 -4.89 -4.97
CA PHE A 300 -8.29 -5.16 -4.54
C PHE A 300 -8.17 -6.47 -3.76
N LEU A 301 -9.05 -6.72 -2.78
CA LEU A 301 -9.07 -7.97 -2.01
C LEU A 301 -9.24 -9.17 -2.95
N ARG A 302 -10.13 -9.07 -3.93
CA ARG A 302 -10.34 -10.09 -4.93
C ARG A 302 -9.10 -10.36 -5.80
N LEU A 303 -8.36 -9.33 -6.19
CA LEU A 303 -7.09 -9.49 -6.93
C LEU A 303 -6.01 -10.13 -6.06
N GLU A 304 -5.91 -9.76 -4.78
CA GLU A 304 -4.96 -10.37 -3.85
C GLU A 304 -5.29 -11.85 -3.59
N ILE A 305 -6.58 -12.21 -3.46
CA ILE A 305 -7.04 -13.59 -3.34
C ILE A 305 -6.51 -14.44 -4.51
N ASP A 306 -6.66 -13.99 -5.76
CA ASP A 306 -6.12 -14.71 -6.93
C ASP A 306 -4.60 -14.82 -6.88
N ARG A 307 -3.91 -13.74 -6.51
CA ARG A 307 -2.44 -13.74 -6.40
C ARG A 307 -1.95 -14.73 -5.35
N PHE A 308 -2.60 -14.78 -4.18
CA PHE A 308 -2.28 -15.73 -3.13
C PHE A 308 -2.62 -17.16 -3.52
N TYR A 309 -3.76 -17.39 -4.19
CA TYR A 309 -4.17 -18.70 -4.68
C TYR A 309 -3.13 -19.31 -5.63
N ASN A 310 -2.56 -18.48 -6.50
CA ASN A 310 -1.53 -18.87 -7.46
C ASN A 310 -0.10 -18.90 -6.89
N SER A 311 0.08 -18.69 -5.58
CA SER A 311 1.40 -18.64 -4.95
C SER A 311 1.82 -19.98 -4.33
N ASN A 312 3.11 -20.32 -4.41
CA ASN A 312 3.67 -21.55 -3.84
C ASN A 312 3.72 -21.55 -2.29
N LYS A 313 3.44 -20.42 -1.63
CA LYS A 313 3.47 -20.27 -0.16
C LYS A 313 2.05 -20.03 0.35
N PHE A 314 1.24 -21.07 0.30
CA PHE A 314 -0.16 -21.06 0.71
C PHE A 314 -0.31 -21.07 2.23
N ASN A 315 -0.91 -20.01 2.81
CA ASN A 315 -1.36 -20.00 4.20
C ASN A 315 -2.90 -20.07 4.23
N GLU A 316 -3.42 -21.22 4.65
CA GLU A 316 -4.85 -21.52 4.65
C GLU A 316 -5.67 -20.54 5.52
N PHE A 317 -5.15 -20.19 6.70
CA PHE A 317 -5.82 -19.32 7.65
C PHE A 317 -5.98 -17.89 7.09
N VAL A 318 -4.91 -17.37 6.47
CA VAL A 318 -4.94 -16.05 5.83
C VAL A 318 -5.93 -16.04 4.67
N MET A 319 -5.88 -17.05 3.80
CA MET A 319 -6.76 -17.14 2.62
C MET A 319 -8.24 -17.23 3.02
N LYS A 320 -8.55 -18.08 4.01
CA LYS A 320 -9.91 -18.19 4.56
C LYS A 320 -10.41 -16.85 5.10
N SER A 321 -9.55 -16.13 5.81
CA SER A 321 -9.88 -14.82 6.37
C SER A 321 -10.12 -13.79 5.27
N LEU A 322 -9.29 -13.77 4.23
CA LEU A 322 -9.45 -12.87 3.07
C LEU A 322 -10.76 -13.14 2.32
N ILE A 323 -11.06 -14.40 1.98
CA ILE A 323 -12.31 -14.75 1.27
C ILE A 323 -13.52 -14.42 2.15
N LYS A 324 -13.49 -14.78 3.43
CA LYS A 324 -14.60 -14.48 4.35
C LYS A 324 -14.83 -12.98 4.44
N ASN A 325 -13.77 -12.18 4.61
CA ASN A 325 -13.89 -10.73 4.68
C ASN A 325 -14.44 -10.16 3.36
N PHE A 326 -13.88 -10.57 2.22
CA PHE A 326 -14.35 -10.14 0.90
C PHE A 326 -15.83 -10.42 0.67
N VAL A 327 -16.30 -11.63 0.99
CA VAL A 327 -17.71 -12.02 0.81
C VAL A 327 -18.62 -11.24 1.77
N LEU A 328 -18.27 -11.11 3.04
CA LEU A 328 -19.14 -10.44 4.02
C LEU A 328 -19.24 -8.93 3.79
N GLU A 329 -18.16 -8.28 3.35
CA GLU A 329 -18.12 -6.82 3.15
C GLU A 329 -19.03 -6.35 2.00
N ILE A 330 -19.34 -7.20 1.02
CA ILE A 330 -20.23 -6.86 -0.12
C ILE A 330 -21.66 -6.53 0.36
N GLU A 331 -22.11 -7.14 1.45
CA GLU A 331 -23.45 -6.87 2.00
C GLU A 331 -23.60 -5.40 2.38
N SER A 332 -22.55 -4.80 2.94
CA SER A 332 -22.59 -3.39 3.30
C SER A 332 -22.75 -2.51 2.05
N LEU A 333 -22.21 -2.90 0.90
CA LEU A 333 -22.41 -2.20 -0.38
C LEU A 333 -23.86 -2.32 -0.86
N ILE A 334 -24.49 -3.49 -0.69
CA ILE A 334 -25.90 -3.71 -1.03
C ILE A 334 -26.81 -2.86 -0.15
N ILE A 335 -26.57 -2.84 1.17
CA ILE A 335 -27.36 -2.08 2.14
C ILE A 335 -27.29 -0.58 1.86
N ASP A 336 -26.13 -0.05 1.45
CA ASP A 336 -25.97 1.37 1.14
C ASP A 336 -26.76 1.80 -0.11
N LYS A 337 -27.01 0.87 -1.05
CA LYS A 337 -27.64 1.14 -2.34
C LYS A 337 -29.15 0.93 -2.36
N VAL A 338 -29.67 0.12 -1.45
CA VAL A 338 -31.09 -0.25 -1.38
C VAL A 338 -31.74 0.46 -0.18
N PRO A 339 -32.96 1.01 -0.29
CA PRO A 339 -33.68 1.58 0.86
C PRO A 339 -33.72 0.57 2.01
N LYS A 340 -33.24 0.96 3.19
CA LYS A 340 -33.14 0.10 4.38
C LYS A 340 -34.46 -0.63 4.63
N ASN A 341 -34.50 -1.92 4.28
CA ASN A 341 -35.61 -2.78 4.61
C ASN A 341 -35.31 -3.48 5.94
N LYS A 342 -36.34 -3.65 6.79
CA LYS A 342 -36.22 -4.30 8.09
C LYS A 342 -36.04 -5.82 7.98
N ASP A 343 -36.26 -6.39 6.79
CA ASP A 343 -36.48 -7.83 6.58
C ASP A 343 -35.22 -8.63 6.19
N GLY A 344 -34.05 -7.98 6.10
CA GLY A 344 -32.75 -8.65 5.93
C GLY A 344 -32.18 -8.66 4.50
N LEU A 345 -31.02 -9.32 4.32
CA LEU A 345 -30.23 -9.27 3.09
C LEU A 345 -30.97 -9.82 1.86
N PHE A 346 -31.77 -10.87 2.02
CA PHE A 346 -32.52 -11.47 0.91
C PHE A 346 -33.50 -10.49 0.26
N ASP A 347 -34.25 -9.75 1.08
CA ASP A 347 -35.19 -8.76 0.58
C ASP A 347 -34.48 -7.56 -0.04
N ASN A 348 -33.32 -7.16 0.50
CA ASN A 348 -32.50 -6.13 -0.12
C ASN A 348 -32.03 -6.58 -1.52
N ILE A 349 -31.64 -7.84 -1.69
CA ILE A 349 -31.25 -8.40 -3.01
C ILE A 349 -32.43 -8.41 -3.97
N LYS A 350 -33.63 -8.79 -3.52
CA LYS A 350 -34.84 -8.76 -4.37
C LYS A 350 -35.19 -7.35 -4.85
N GLN A 351 -34.87 -6.32 -4.08
CA GLN A 351 -35.08 -4.93 -4.52
C GLN A 351 -34.14 -4.51 -5.65
N LEU A 352 -32.96 -5.13 -5.79
CA LEU A 352 -32.05 -4.85 -6.90
C LEU A 352 -32.62 -5.29 -8.26
N LYS A 353 -33.59 -6.22 -8.28
CA LYS A 353 -34.35 -6.58 -9.48
C LYS A 353 -35.80 -6.95 -9.13
N LYS A 354 -36.58 -5.91 -8.82
CA LYS A 354 -38.01 -6.04 -8.45
C LYS A 354 -38.79 -6.77 -9.54
N GLY A 355 -39.68 -7.68 -9.11
CA GLY A 355 -40.55 -8.43 -10.03
C GLY A 355 -39.94 -9.70 -10.62
N SER A 356 -38.66 -10.01 -10.35
CA SER A 356 -38.09 -11.29 -10.80
C SER A 356 -38.67 -12.47 -10.02
N HIS A 357 -39.30 -13.39 -10.76
CA HIS A 357 -39.81 -14.67 -10.22
C HIS A 357 -38.69 -15.70 -10.00
N LYS A 358 -37.48 -15.45 -10.53
CA LYS A 358 -36.35 -16.39 -10.42
C LYS A 358 -35.73 -16.43 -9.03
N PHE A 359 -35.79 -15.33 -8.27
CA PHE A 359 -35.19 -15.29 -6.92
C PHE A 359 -35.80 -16.31 -5.97
N SER A 360 -37.13 -16.43 -5.90
CA SER A 360 -37.79 -17.40 -5.03
C SER A 360 -37.45 -18.84 -5.44
N ALA A 361 -37.43 -19.13 -6.75
CA ALA A 361 -37.07 -20.44 -7.27
C ALA A 361 -35.61 -20.82 -6.95
N TYR A 362 -34.68 -19.86 -7.00
CA TYR A 362 -33.29 -20.07 -6.61
C TYR A 362 -33.10 -20.21 -5.10
N HIS A 363 -33.81 -19.40 -4.32
CA HIS A 363 -33.75 -19.45 -2.87
C HIS A 363 -34.25 -20.80 -2.32
N GLU A 364 -35.35 -21.34 -2.85
CA GLU A 364 -35.85 -22.66 -2.47
C GLU A 364 -34.88 -23.80 -2.80
N LYS A 365 -34.11 -23.66 -3.90
CA LYS A 365 -33.06 -24.61 -4.28
C LYS A 365 -31.89 -24.62 -3.30
N LEU A 366 -31.68 -23.56 -2.51
CA LEU A 366 -30.58 -23.42 -1.57
C LEU A 366 -31.10 -23.21 -0.14
N LYS A 367 -31.35 -24.30 0.60
CA LYS A 367 -31.74 -24.21 2.02
C LYS A 367 -30.66 -23.53 2.85
N GLU A 368 -31.09 -22.74 3.83
CA GLU A 368 -30.21 -22.13 4.83
C GLU A 368 -29.71 -23.17 5.84
N ASN A 369 -28.52 -22.95 6.40
CA ASN A 369 -27.93 -23.74 7.49
C ASN A 369 -27.76 -25.24 7.21
N VAL A 370 -27.41 -25.60 5.97
CA VAL A 370 -27.05 -26.97 5.57
C VAL A 370 -25.54 -27.21 5.70
N ASP A 371 -25.13 -28.47 5.81
CA ASP A 371 -23.72 -28.86 5.80
C ASP A 371 -23.05 -28.60 4.44
N TRP A 372 -21.72 -28.68 4.37
CA TRP A 372 -20.97 -28.43 3.13
C TRP A 372 -21.35 -29.37 1.97
N SER A 373 -21.62 -30.64 2.27
CA SER A 373 -21.94 -31.65 1.26
C SER A 373 -23.25 -31.31 0.56
N GLU A 374 -24.28 -30.98 1.33
CA GLU A 374 -25.56 -30.55 0.80
C GLU A 374 -25.47 -29.18 0.12
N PHE A 375 -24.74 -28.24 0.72
CA PHE A 375 -24.53 -26.90 0.17
C PHE A 375 -23.87 -26.95 -1.22
N SER A 376 -22.74 -27.66 -1.32
CA SER A 376 -21.93 -27.76 -2.54
C SER A 376 -22.69 -28.43 -3.69
N ASN A 377 -23.46 -29.49 -3.41
CA ASN A 377 -24.32 -30.14 -4.40
C ASN A 377 -25.39 -29.20 -4.96
N ARG A 378 -25.97 -28.34 -4.13
CA ARG A 378 -27.00 -27.38 -4.58
C ARG A 378 -26.40 -26.24 -5.40
N ILE A 379 -25.20 -25.76 -5.04
CA ILE A 379 -24.46 -24.78 -5.86
C ILE A 379 -24.17 -25.35 -7.25
N LYS A 380 -23.70 -26.60 -7.36
CA LYS A 380 -23.48 -27.28 -8.66
C LYS A 380 -24.72 -27.30 -9.54
N VAL A 381 -25.91 -27.45 -8.96
CA VAL A 381 -27.17 -27.44 -9.71
C VAL A 381 -27.42 -26.06 -10.31
N ILE A 382 -27.23 -25.00 -9.52
CA ILE A 382 -27.44 -23.62 -9.96
C ILE A 382 -26.36 -23.17 -10.96
N GLU A 383 -25.12 -23.63 -10.80
CA GLU A 383 -24.04 -23.35 -11.76
C GLU A 383 -24.38 -23.80 -13.19
N LYS A 384 -25.14 -24.88 -13.35
CA LYS A 384 -25.57 -25.42 -14.65
C LYS A 384 -26.65 -24.59 -15.34
N GLU A 385 -27.28 -23.65 -14.64
CA GLU A 385 -28.28 -22.78 -15.22
C GLU A 385 -27.64 -21.64 -16.03
N SER A 386 -28.40 -21.08 -16.98
CA SER A 386 -27.96 -19.93 -17.78
C SER A 386 -27.55 -18.75 -16.88
N ASP A 387 -26.47 -18.06 -17.25
CA ASP A 387 -26.04 -16.88 -16.52
C ASP A 387 -27.13 -15.81 -16.50
N SER A 388 -27.40 -15.32 -15.30
CA SER A 388 -28.36 -14.25 -15.04
C SER A 388 -27.96 -13.54 -13.76
N ILE A 389 -28.34 -12.27 -13.63
CA ILE A 389 -28.02 -11.52 -12.42
C ILE A 389 -28.64 -12.16 -11.16
N GLU A 390 -29.84 -12.74 -11.27
CA GLU A 390 -30.48 -13.46 -10.18
C GLU A 390 -29.68 -14.68 -9.73
N LYS A 391 -29.12 -15.45 -10.67
CA LYS A 391 -28.24 -16.58 -10.37
C LYS A 391 -27.04 -16.14 -9.52
N HIS A 392 -26.30 -15.13 -9.97
CA HIS A 392 -25.09 -14.67 -9.26
C HIS A 392 -25.39 -14.02 -7.91
N LEU A 393 -26.46 -13.23 -7.82
CA LEU A 393 -26.90 -12.65 -6.55
C LEU A 393 -27.31 -13.73 -5.54
N MET A 394 -27.93 -14.82 -6.00
CA MET A 394 -28.30 -15.94 -5.13
C MET A 394 -27.09 -16.78 -4.73
N ILE A 395 -26.18 -17.08 -5.66
CA ILE A 395 -24.90 -17.72 -5.32
C ILE A 395 -24.18 -16.90 -4.23
N TYR A 396 -24.04 -15.59 -4.43
CA TYR A 396 -23.45 -14.69 -3.43
C TYR A 396 -24.19 -14.77 -2.08
N TYR A 397 -25.50 -14.61 -2.06
CA TYR A 397 -26.33 -14.62 -0.84
C TYR A 397 -26.11 -15.89 -0.01
N HIS A 398 -26.17 -17.06 -0.66
CA HIS A 398 -26.05 -18.33 0.03
C HIS A 398 -24.62 -18.58 0.52
N PHE A 399 -23.60 -18.18 -0.25
CA PHE A 399 -22.22 -18.23 0.25
C PHE A 399 -22.02 -17.29 1.43
N ARG A 400 -22.46 -16.02 1.34
CA ARG A 400 -22.42 -15.07 2.47
C ARG A 400 -23.00 -15.70 3.73
N ASN A 401 -24.20 -16.27 3.65
CA ASN A 401 -24.84 -16.94 4.80
C ASN A 401 -24.03 -18.15 5.29
N TYR A 402 -23.53 -18.98 4.38
CA TYR A 402 -22.68 -20.10 4.75
C TYR A 402 -21.42 -19.63 5.52
N PHE A 403 -20.71 -18.62 5.00
CA PHE A 403 -19.51 -18.04 5.63
C PHE A 403 -19.81 -17.34 6.96
N ALA A 404 -21.01 -16.79 7.14
CA ALA A 404 -21.45 -16.15 8.38
C ALA A 404 -21.73 -17.17 9.49
N HIS A 405 -22.33 -18.32 9.16
CA HIS A 405 -22.86 -19.26 10.15
C HIS A 405 -22.07 -20.57 10.30
N ASN A 406 -21.14 -20.88 9.39
CA ASN A 406 -20.42 -22.15 9.39
C ASN A 406 -18.89 -22.01 9.53
N HIS A 407 -18.26 -23.08 10.00
CA HIS A 407 -16.82 -23.25 9.90
C HIS A 407 -16.44 -23.67 8.48
N VAL A 408 -15.92 -22.71 7.72
CA VAL A 408 -15.49 -22.93 6.34
C VAL A 408 -14.16 -23.70 6.30
N ASN A 409 -14.12 -24.84 5.62
CA ASN A 409 -12.91 -25.62 5.38
C ASN A 409 -12.34 -25.25 3.99
N MET A 410 -11.06 -24.84 3.92
CA MET A 410 -10.47 -24.46 2.64
C MET A 410 -10.18 -25.67 1.75
N HIS A 411 -9.93 -26.85 2.32
CA HIS A 411 -9.80 -28.08 1.54
C HIS A 411 -11.06 -28.32 0.72
N ASP A 412 -12.22 -28.11 1.34
CA ASP A 412 -13.52 -28.29 0.73
C ASP A 412 -13.83 -27.20 -0.32
N LEU A 413 -13.46 -25.94 -0.07
CA LEU A 413 -13.54 -24.87 -1.07
C LEU A 413 -12.61 -25.07 -2.27
N ARG A 414 -11.48 -25.73 -2.07
CA ARG A 414 -10.51 -26.09 -3.11
C ARG A 414 -10.82 -27.42 -3.79
N SER A 415 -11.84 -28.14 -3.32
CA SER A 415 -12.29 -29.36 -3.99
C SER A 415 -12.70 -29.07 -5.44
N GLU A 416 -12.63 -30.10 -6.29
CA GLU A 416 -12.95 -30.00 -7.73
C GLU A 416 -12.17 -28.89 -8.42
N ASP A 417 -10.85 -28.90 -8.25
CA ASP A 417 -9.90 -27.96 -8.86
C ASP A 417 -10.22 -26.47 -8.59
N GLY A 418 -10.86 -26.18 -7.44
CA GLY A 418 -11.19 -24.82 -7.01
C GLY A 418 -12.43 -24.21 -7.67
N LYS A 419 -13.27 -25.02 -8.33
CA LYS A 419 -14.48 -24.55 -9.02
C LYS A 419 -15.42 -23.75 -8.11
N TYR A 420 -15.65 -24.20 -6.88
CA TYR A 420 -16.51 -23.47 -5.93
C TYR A 420 -15.94 -22.11 -5.57
N LEU A 421 -14.62 -22.04 -5.30
CA LEU A 421 -13.96 -20.79 -5.03
C LEU A 421 -14.08 -19.82 -6.21
N ARG A 422 -13.91 -20.31 -7.44
CA ARG A 422 -14.15 -19.54 -8.67
C ARG A 422 -15.58 -18.99 -8.68
N ALA A 423 -16.60 -19.84 -8.52
CA ALA A 423 -18.00 -19.43 -8.52
C ALA A 423 -18.36 -18.37 -7.46
N ILE A 424 -17.81 -18.50 -6.24
CA ILE A 424 -17.95 -17.50 -5.17
C ILE A 424 -17.40 -16.15 -5.64
N LEU A 425 -16.13 -16.16 -6.07
CA LEU A 425 -15.37 -14.95 -6.36
C LEU A 425 -15.91 -14.22 -7.59
N GLU A 426 -16.34 -14.96 -8.61
CA GLU A 426 -16.98 -14.40 -9.81
C GLU A 426 -18.34 -13.79 -9.47
N SER A 427 -19.19 -14.53 -8.76
CA SER A 427 -20.53 -14.05 -8.37
C SER A 427 -20.44 -12.82 -7.47
N ALA A 428 -19.44 -12.77 -6.61
CA ALA A 428 -19.13 -11.61 -5.78
C ALA A 428 -18.73 -10.38 -6.62
N LEU A 429 -17.84 -10.52 -7.61
CA LEU A 429 -17.48 -9.42 -8.52
C LEU A 429 -18.64 -8.94 -9.36
N ILE A 430 -19.45 -9.86 -9.91
CA ILE A 430 -20.64 -9.53 -10.69
C ILE A 430 -21.65 -8.78 -9.81
N THR A 431 -21.82 -9.21 -8.56
CA THR A 431 -22.66 -8.52 -7.57
C THR A 431 -22.15 -7.11 -7.30
N ILE A 432 -20.85 -6.93 -7.08
CA ILE A 432 -20.23 -5.60 -6.87
C ILE A 432 -20.52 -4.68 -8.05
N TYR A 433 -20.27 -5.15 -9.29
CA TYR A 433 -20.54 -4.37 -10.49
C TYR A 433 -22.02 -3.95 -10.57
N PHE A 434 -22.92 -4.93 -10.46
CA PHE A 434 -24.35 -4.69 -10.58
C PHE A 434 -24.84 -3.67 -9.55
N VAL A 435 -24.50 -3.86 -8.27
CA VAL A 435 -24.88 -2.96 -7.18
C VAL A 435 -24.31 -1.55 -7.38
N ALA A 436 -23.07 -1.44 -7.87
CA ALA A 436 -22.45 -0.15 -8.15
C ALA A 436 -23.20 0.62 -9.25
N THR A 437 -23.64 -0.07 -10.29
CA THR A 437 -24.39 0.48 -11.43
C THR A 437 -25.90 0.56 -11.23
N PHE A 438 -26.42 0.01 -10.12
CA PHE A 438 -27.84 -0.01 -9.84
C PHE A 438 -28.38 1.41 -9.66
N ASN A 439 -29.40 1.75 -10.46
CA ASN A 439 -30.14 3.01 -10.40
C ASN A 439 -31.60 2.69 -10.06
N THR A 440 -32.09 3.24 -8.95
CA THR A 440 -33.47 3.05 -8.48
C THR A 440 -34.53 3.58 -9.45
N ASP A 441 -34.13 4.48 -10.35
CA ASP A 441 -35.04 5.20 -11.26
C ASP A 441 -35.22 4.50 -12.63
N LYS A 442 -34.45 3.44 -12.92
CA LYS A 442 -34.69 2.58 -14.07
C LYS A 442 -35.63 1.45 -13.63
N THR A 443 -36.95 1.67 -13.72
CA THR A 443 -37.89 0.56 -13.82
C THR A 443 -37.51 -0.25 -15.05
N PHE A 444 -36.93 -1.44 -14.84
CA PHE A 444 -36.75 -2.41 -15.91
C PHE A 444 -38.15 -2.71 -16.48
N SER A 445 -38.43 -2.16 -17.65
CA SER A 445 -39.63 -2.48 -18.42
C SER A 445 -39.60 -3.97 -18.69
N THR A 446 -40.52 -4.68 -18.04
CA THR A 446 -40.78 -6.10 -18.24
C THR A 446 -41.03 -6.36 -19.73
N CYS A 447 -40.20 -7.21 -20.33
CA CYS A 447 -40.60 -8.02 -21.49
C CYS A 447 -41.11 -9.36 -20.97
#